data_AF-A0A1T4PPD5-F1
#
_entry.id   AF-A0A1T4PPD5-F1
#
_cell.length_a   1.000
_cell.length_b   1.000
_cell.length_c   1.000
_cell.angle_alpha   90.00
_cell.angle_beta   90.00
_cell.angle_gamma   90.00
#
_symmetry.space_group_name_H-M   'P 1'
#
loop_
_entity.id
_entity.type
_entity.pdbx_description
1 polymer ?
#
loop_
_entity_poly.entity_id
_entity_poly.type
_entity_poly.pdbx_seq_one_letter_code
_entity_poly.pdbx_strand_id
1 'polypeptide(L)' 'MGSLFRHNIRLAGGPAPVRAHIDGLSPDILDDAIEPGKVFDATTDLSAVPAGYRDMDGRRSPRVQP' A
#
# COMPACT_ATOMS: atom_id res chain seq x y z
N MET A 1 27.52 7.21 14.27
CA MET A 1 26.82 5.93 14.54
C MET A 1 26.20 5.97 15.92
N GLY A 2 25.07 6.68 16.11
CA GLY A 2 24.46 6.78 17.44
C GLY A 2 23.27 7.72 17.48
N SER A 3 22.05 7.17 17.39
CA SER A 3 20.83 7.79 17.95
C SER A 3 19.63 6.83 17.95
N LEU A 4 19.80 5.58 18.40
CA LEU A 4 18.65 4.68 18.67
C LEU A 4 18.64 4.18 20.12
N PHE A 5 19.79 4.21 20.81
CA PHE A 5 19.97 3.61 22.13
C PHE A 5 19.40 4.41 23.32
N ARG A 6 19.06 5.70 23.17
CA ARG A 6 18.49 6.53 24.26
C ARG A 6 17.00 6.82 24.17
N HIS A 7 16.38 6.52 23.01
CA HIS A 7 15.01 6.95 22.71
C HIS A 7 14.00 5.80 22.68
N ASN A 8 14.38 4.59 23.11
CA ASN A 8 13.54 3.38 22.99
C ASN A 8 12.95 3.19 21.57
N ILE A 9 13.70 3.56 20.54
CA ILE A 9 13.23 3.49 19.14
C ILE A 9 13.40 2.06 18.64
N ARG A 10 12.29 1.41 18.27
CA ARG A 10 12.30 0.16 17.52
C ARG A 10 12.19 0.44 16.03
N LEU A 11 13.16 -0.05 15.26
CA LEU A 11 13.09 -0.10 13.81
C LEU A 11 12.49 -1.45 13.40
N ALA A 12 11.32 -1.42 12.77
CA ALA A 12 10.70 -2.60 12.17
C ALA A 12 10.82 -2.51 10.65
N GLY A 13 11.37 -3.54 10.03
CA GLY A 13 11.51 -3.65 8.58
C GLY A 13 11.45 -5.11 8.16
N GLY A 14 10.81 -5.38 7.04
CA GLY A 14 10.58 -6.73 6.55
C GLY A 14 9.40 -6.77 5.57
N PRO A 15 9.23 -7.88 4.84
CA PRO A 15 8.05 -8.05 3.99
C PRO A 15 6.78 -7.98 4.82
N ALA A 16 5.73 -7.35 4.26
CA ALA A 16 4.44 -7.26 4.94
C ALA A 16 3.87 -8.68 5.17
N PRO A 17 3.49 -9.06 6.41
CA PRO A 17 2.94 -10.37 6.72
C PRO A 17 1.46 -10.44 6.33
N VAL A 18 1.17 -10.40 5.03
CA VAL A 18 -0.19 -10.27 4.48
C VAL A 18 -1.14 -11.35 5.03
N ARG A 19 -0.69 -12.61 5.11
CA ARG A 19 -1.53 -13.72 5.59
C ARG A 19 -1.95 -13.59 7.05
N ALA A 20 -1.14 -12.94 7.88
CA ALA A 20 -1.47 -12.74 9.30
C ALA A 20 -2.54 -11.65 9.49
N HIS A 21 -2.72 -10.76 8.50
CA HIS A 21 -3.65 -9.63 8.59
C HIS A 21 -4.90 -9.79 7.75
N ILE A 22 -4.86 -10.59 6.67
CA ILE A 22 -5.98 -10.74 5.74
C ILE A 22 -7.24 -11.24 6.45
N ASP A 23 -7.13 -12.27 7.31
CA ASP A 23 -8.28 -12.86 7.99
C ASP A 23 -8.97 -11.87 8.95
N GLY A 24 -8.22 -10.88 9.47
CA GLY A 24 -8.77 -9.83 10.34
C GLY A 24 -9.30 -8.61 9.58
N LEU A 25 -8.69 -8.25 8.45
CA LEU A 25 -9.06 -7.06 7.69
C LEU A 25 -10.15 -7.32 6.63
N SER A 26 -10.30 -8.57 6.16
CA SER A 26 -11.31 -8.91 5.15
C SER A 26 -12.74 -8.63 5.61
N PRO A 27 -13.16 -8.97 6.85
CA PRO A 27 -14.49 -8.60 7.34
C PRO A 27 -14.70 -7.08 7.35
N ASP A 28 -13.72 -6.31 7.83
CA ASP A 28 -13.83 -4.86 7.92
C ASP A 28 -13.99 -4.18 6.54
N ILE A 29 -13.42 -4.77 5.48
CA ILE A 29 -13.63 -4.28 4.10
C ILE A 29 -15.05 -4.64 3.62
N LEU A 30 -15.54 -5.83 3.94
CA LEU A 30 -16.86 -6.31 3.51
C LEU A 30 -18.01 -5.63 4.25
N ASP A 31 -17.77 -5.22 5.50
CA ASP A 31 -18.70 -4.46 6.33
C ASP A 31 -18.60 -2.94 6.10
N ASP A 32 -17.86 -2.50 5.07
CA ASP A 32 -17.59 -1.09 4.73
C ASP A 32 -16.95 -0.28 5.89
N ALA A 33 -16.38 -0.94 6.90
CA ALA A 33 -15.70 -0.29 8.00
C ALA A 33 -14.36 0.34 7.58
N ILE A 34 -13.71 -0.22 6.55
CA ILE A 34 -12.52 0.36 5.91
C ILE A 34 -12.63 0.34 4.38
N GLU A 35 -12.21 1.43 3.74
CA GLU A 35 -12.27 1.59 2.28
C GLU A 35 -10.86 1.69 1.68
N PRO A 36 -10.17 0.54 1.45
CA PRO A 36 -8.82 0.55 0.88
C PRO A 36 -8.78 1.14 -0.54
N GLY A 37 -9.91 1.18 -1.25
CA GLY A 37 -10.01 1.76 -2.60
C GLY A 37 -9.57 3.24 -2.67
N LYS A 38 -9.71 3.98 -1.56
CA LYS A 38 -9.35 5.41 -1.49
C LYS A 38 -7.86 5.71 -1.62
N VAL A 39 -6.98 4.69 -1.54
CA VAL A 39 -5.55 4.88 -1.74
C VAL A 39 -5.10 4.77 -3.20
N PHE A 40 -6.02 4.47 -4.13
CA PHE A 40 -5.76 4.47 -5.56
C PHE A 40 -6.15 5.82 -6.17
N ASP A 41 -5.23 6.42 -6.92
CA ASP A 41 -5.41 7.77 -7.49
C ASP A 41 -5.95 7.72 -8.92
N ALA A 42 -5.83 6.57 -9.60
CA ALA A 42 -6.29 6.37 -10.97
C ALA A 42 -6.70 4.91 -11.25
N THR A 43 -7.68 4.75 -12.14
CA THR A 43 -8.11 3.47 -12.71
C THR A 43 -7.68 3.42 -14.18
N THR A 44 -7.21 2.27 -14.64
CA THR A 44 -6.74 2.10 -16.02
C THR A 44 -7.21 0.78 -16.61
N ASP A 45 -7.37 0.68 -17.93
CA ASP A 45 -7.67 -0.60 -18.56
C ASP A 45 -6.44 -1.52 -18.56
N LEU A 46 -6.67 -2.84 -18.64
CA LEU A 46 -5.59 -3.83 -18.67
C LEU A 46 -4.56 -3.58 -19.80
N SER A 47 -5.01 -3.04 -20.93
CA SER A 47 -4.15 -2.66 -22.06
C SER A 47 -3.24 -1.46 -21.76
N ALA A 48 -3.61 -0.61 -20.80
CA ALA A 48 -2.92 0.61 -20.41
C ALA A 48 -2.02 0.45 -19.17
N VAL A 49 -1.90 -0.76 -18.61
CA VAL A 49 -0.94 -1.10 -17.54
C VAL A 49 0.49 -0.60 -17.81
N PRO A 50 1.06 -0.70 -19.04
CA PRO A 50 2.40 -0.16 -19.32
C PRO A 50 2.50 1.36 -19.21
N ALA A 51 1.40 2.09 -19.39
CA ALA A 51 1.34 3.54 -19.16
C ALA A 51 1.23 3.83 -17.66
N GLY A 52 0.40 3.07 -16.93
CA GLY A 52 0.29 3.17 -15.46
C GLY A 52 1.63 3.00 -14.74
N TYR A 53 2.47 2.05 -15.16
CA TYR A 53 3.83 1.90 -14.62
C TYR A 53 4.72 3.13 -14.89
N ARG A 54 4.62 3.74 -16.07
CA ARG A 54 5.37 4.97 -16.41
C ARG A 54 4.89 6.17 -15.62
N ASP A 55 3.60 6.24 -15.28
CA ASP A 55 3.06 7.31 -14.44
C ASP A 55 3.45 7.15 -12.97
N MET A 56 3.58 5.92 -12.49
CA MET A 56 4.08 5.59 -11.15
C MET A 56 5.56 5.95 -11.00
N ASP A 57 6.39 5.62 -11.99
CA ASP A 57 7.81 6.00 -12.05
C ASP A 57 8.00 7.52 -12.08
N GLY A 58 7.16 8.22 -12.87
CA GLY A 58 7.14 9.67 -12.94
C GLY A 58 6.55 10.39 -11.72
N ARG A 59 6.10 9.65 -10.69
CA ARG A 59 5.34 10.15 -9.52
C ARG A 59 4.10 10.99 -9.89
N ARG A 60 3.53 10.77 -11.08
CA ARG A 60 2.29 11.44 -11.50
C ARG A 60 1.05 10.77 -10.90
N SER A 61 1.13 9.45 -10.67
CA SER A 61 0.11 8.66 -9.97
C SER A 61 0.78 7.68 -8.99
N PRO A 62 0.70 7.92 -7.67
CA PRO A 62 1.32 7.05 -6.67
C PRO A 62 0.81 5.61 -6.68
N ARG A 63 -0.48 5.40 -6.99
CA ARG A 63 -1.10 4.08 -7.11
C ARG A 63 -2.12 4.05 -8.25
N VAL A 64 -2.01 3.03 -9.11
CA VAL A 64 -2.92 2.76 -10.23
C VAL A 64 -3.51 1.36 -10.05
N GLN A 65 -4.81 1.23 -10.22
CA GLN A 65 -5.52 -0.05 -10.22
C GLN A 65 -5.99 -0.39 -11.65
N PRO A 66 -5.78 -1.63 -12.14
CA PRO A 66 -6.35 -2.10 -13.39
C PRO A 66 -7.84 -2.44 -13.30
#